data_AF-A0A718Y4P8-F1
#
_entry.id   AF-A0A718Y4P8-F1
#
_cell.length_a   1.000
_cell.length_b   1.000
_cell.length_c   1.000
_cell.angle_alpha   90.00
_cell.angle_beta   90.00
_cell.angle_gamma   90.00
#
_symmetry.space_group_name_H-M   'P 1'
#
loop_
_entity.id
_entity.type
_entity.pdbx_description
1 polymer ?
#
loop_
_entity_poly.entity_id
_entity_poly.type
_entity_poly.pdbx_seq_one_letter_code
_entity_poly.pdbx_strand_id
1 'polypeptide(L)'
;MLTPGKVSEGLFWSLIELSPLRSEKVVRALKDFLVLGYTRKEACEKYEVSYSYFSLALKRVRHVDDVVCQLVQYNKVGICADICER
;
A
#
# COMPACT_ATOMS: atom_id res chain seq x y z
N MET A 1 -7.03 3.38 -3.41
CA MET A 1 -6.25 4.54 -3.93
C MET A 1 -5.45 5.17 -2.79
N LEU A 2 -4.13 4.96 -2.80
CA LEU A 2 -3.23 5.42 -1.73
C LEU A 2 -2.81 6.88 -1.93
N THR A 3 -3.17 7.73 -0.97
CA THR A 3 -2.84 9.16 -0.93
C THR A 3 -1.66 9.41 0.02
N PRO A 4 -0.63 10.16 -0.40
CA PRO A 4 0.53 10.47 0.44
C PRO A 4 0.12 11.17 1.75
N GLY A 5 0.73 10.78 2.87
CA GLY A 5 0.44 11.30 4.20
C GLY A 5 -0.97 11.02 4.73
N LYS A 6 -1.71 10.09 4.11
CA LYS A 6 -3.09 9.73 4.49
C LYS A 6 -3.29 8.24 4.73
N VAL A 7 -2.26 7.42 4.52
CA VAL A 7 -2.31 5.98 4.78
C VAL A 7 -2.01 5.74 6.25
N SER A 8 -2.89 5.02 6.96
CA SER A 8 -2.63 4.65 8.36
C SER A 8 -1.46 3.66 8.44
N GLU A 9 -0.72 3.70 9.54
CA GLU A 9 0.44 2.82 9.72
C GLU A 9 0.07 1.34 9.67
N GLY A 10 -1.06 0.95 10.28
CA GLY A 10 -1.55 -0.43 10.23
C GLY A 10 -1.85 -0.90 8.81
N LEU A 11 -2.60 -0.11 8.03
CA LEU A 11 -2.88 -0.43 6.63
C LEU A 11 -1.60 -0.53 5.81
N PHE A 12 -0.66 0.40 6.02
CA PHE A 12 0.63 0.37 5.35
C PHE A 12 1.36 -0.96 5.58
N TRP A 13 1.49 -1.40 6.84
CA TRP A 13 2.20 -2.65 7.15
C TRP A 13 1.52 -3.88 6.58
N SER A 14 0.19 -3.95 6.61
CA SER A 14 -0.56 -5.04 5.95
C SER A 14 -0.31 -5.09 4.44
N LEU A 15 -0.29 -3.93 3.76
CA LEU A 15 0.01 -3.88 2.34
C LEU A 15 1.45 -4.28 2.02
N ILE A 16 2.41 -3.93 2.87
CA ILE A 16 3.82 -4.35 2.72
C ILE A 16 3.97 -5.86 2.91
N GLU A 17 3.31 -6.45 3.91
CA GLU A 17 3.31 -7.89 4.15
C GLU A 17 2.79 -8.69 2.94
N LEU A 18 1.74 -8.19 2.30
CA LEU A 18 1.16 -8.79 1.08
C LEU A 18 1.98 -8.50 -0.19
N SER A 19 2.85 -7.50 -0.17
CA SER A 19 3.63 -7.10 -1.34
C SER A 19 4.93 -7.90 -1.44
N PRO A 20 5.38 -8.29 -2.65
CA PRO A 20 6.69 -8.92 -2.85
C PRO A 20 7.83 -7.88 -2.81
N LEU A 21 7.95 -7.15 -1.69
CA LEU A 21 8.98 -6.14 -1.45
C LEU A 21 9.99 -6.65 -0.42
N ARG A 22 11.24 -6.83 -0.84
CA ARG A 22 12.31 -7.40 0.01
C ARG A 22 13.28 -6.35 0.55
N SER A 23 13.32 -5.15 -0.04
CA SER A 23 14.27 -4.11 0.36
C SER A 23 13.69 -3.28 1.50
N GLU A 24 14.38 -3.28 2.64
CA GLU A 24 13.99 -2.46 3.78
C GLU A 24 14.09 -0.95 3.46
N LYS A 25 15.09 -0.54 2.68
CA LYS A 25 15.27 0.87 2.25
C LYS A 25 14.02 1.40 1.54
N VAL A 26 13.48 0.65 0.57
CA VAL A 26 12.28 1.11 -0.18
C VAL A 26 11.02 1.04 0.68
N VAL A 27 10.90 0.06 1.59
CA VAL A 27 9.78 -0.01 2.54
C VAL A 27 9.76 1.22 3.43
N ARG A 28 10.91 1.59 4.02
CA ARG A 28 11.01 2.79 4.86
C ARG A 28 10.72 4.07 4.05
N ALA A 29 11.22 4.18 2.82
CA ALA A 29 10.91 5.31 1.94
C ALA A 29 9.41 5.41 1.64
N LEU A 30 8.74 4.27 1.38
CA LEU A 30 7.29 4.24 1.14
C LEU A 30 6.50 4.61 2.40
N LYS A 31 6.94 4.20 3.60
CA LYS A 31 6.32 4.60 4.87
C LYS A 31 6.38 6.12 5.04
N ASP A 32 7.57 6.67 4.87
CA ASP A 32 7.84 8.11 4.95
C ASP A 32 6.95 8.91 3.99
N PHE A 33 6.73 8.41 2.77
CA PHE A 33 5.86 9.04 1.78
C PHE A 33 4.35 8.84 2.04
N LEU A 34 3.91 7.60 2.27
CA LEU A 34 2.48 7.24 2.36
C LEU A 34 1.87 7.53 3.73
N VAL A 35 2.64 7.35 4.80
CA VAL A 35 2.19 7.49 6.19
C VAL A 35 2.57 8.85 6.75
N LEU A 36 3.85 9.23 6.67
CA LEU A 36 4.34 10.48 7.27
C LEU A 36 4.14 11.71 6.37
N GLY A 37 3.86 11.51 5.09
CA GLY A 37 3.56 12.59 4.15
C GLY A 37 4.78 13.34 3.64
N TYR A 38 5.99 12.79 3.79
CA TYR A 38 7.16 13.35 3.14
C TYR A 38 7.00 13.32 1.61
N THR A 39 7.65 14.27 0.94
CA THR A 39 7.71 14.27 -0.51
C THR A 39 8.51 13.06 -1.00
N ARG A 40 8.29 12.68 -2.26
CA ARG A 40 9.07 11.62 -2.90
C ARG A 40 10.57 11.92 -2.84
N LYS A 41 10.95 13.18 -3.01
CA LYS A 41 12.36 13.61 -2.97
C LYS A 41 12.99 13.33 -1.62
N GLU A 42 12.38 13.84 -0.55
CA GLU A 42 12.87 13.66 0.83
C GLU A 42 13.00 12.18 1.19
N ALA A 43 11.98 11.37 0.87
CA ALA A 43 12.00 9.93 1.16
C ALA A 43 13.08 9.19 0.36
N CYS A 44 13.21 9.45 -0.95
CA CYS A 44 14.22 8.82 -1.79
C CYS A 44 15.65 9.18 -1.37
N GLU A 45 15.90 10.46 -1.08
CA GLU A 45 17.21 10.95 -0.65
C GLU A 45 17.60 10.38 0.72
N LYS A 46 16.68 10.37 1.68
CA LYS A 46 16.92 9.87 3.04
C LYS A 46 17.33 8.39 3.11
N TYR A 47 16.81 7.55 2.21
CA TYR A 47 17.08 6.11 2.20
C TYR A 47 17.92 5.66 1.00
N GLU A 48 18.48 6.60 0.23
CA GLU A 48 19.30 6.33 -0.97
C GLU A 48 18.57 5.42 -1.99
N VAL A 49 17.27 5.65 -2.17
CA VAL A 49 16.43 4.90 -3.12
C VAL A 49 16.31 5.69 -4.41
N SER A 50 16.57 5.05 -5.55
CA SER A 50 16.35 5.70 -6.84
C SER A 50 14.85 5.96 -7.07
N TYR A 51 14.52 7.07 -7.74
CA TYR A 51 13.14 7.43 -8.05
C TYR A 51 12.43 6.35 -8.85
N SER A 52 13.14 5.67 -9.74
CA SER A 52 12.66 4.55 -10.54
C SER A 52 12.29 3.37 -9.66
N TYR A 53 13.16 3.00 -8.71
CA TYR A 53 12.89 1.89 -7.80
C TYR A 53 11.73 2.21 -6.86
N PHE A 54 11.71 3.43 -6.30
CA PHE A 54 10.59 3.93 -5.51
C PHE A 54 9.27 3.85 -6.27
N SER A 55 9.25 4.32 -7.52
CA SER A 55 8.03 4.34 -8.35
C SER A 55 7.53 2.94 -8.67
N LEU A 56 8.45 2.00 -8.96
CA LEU A 56 8.10 0.60 -9.18
C LEU A 56 7.54 -0.05 -7.92
N ALA A 57 8.15 0.21 -6.76
CA ALA A 57 7.66 -0.30 -5.49
C ALA A 57 6.29 0.28 -5.12
N LEU A 58 6.09 1.59 -5.29
CA LEU A 58 4.80 2.25 -5.08
C LEU A 58 3.72 1.68 -6.01
N LYS A 59 4.05 1.40 -7.27
CA LYS A 59 3.12 0.75 -8.22
C LYS A 59 2.69 -0.63 -7.72
N ARG A 60 3.61 -1.42 -7.16
CA ARG A 60 3.31 -2.74 -6.57
C ARG A 60 2.37 -2.63 -5.37
N VAL A 61 2.66 -1.72 -4.44
CA VAL A 61 1.80 -1.51 -3.25
C VAL A 61 0.40 -1.04 -3.66
N ARG A 62 0.30 -0.15 -4.66
CA ARG A 62 -1.01 0.26 -5.21
C ARG A 62 -1.76 -0.89 -5.85
N HIS A 63 -1.08 -1.76 -6.59
CA HIS A 63 -1.72 -2.94 -7.16
C HIS A 63 -2.28 -3.88 -6.08
N VAL A 64 -1.53 -4.08 -4.99
CA VAL A 64 -2.02 -4.86 -3.84
C VAL A 64 -3.24 -4.20 -3.19
N ASP A 65 -3.22 -2.88 -2.97
CA ASP A 65 -4.37 -2.11 -2.47
C ASP A 65 -5.62 -2.29 -3.35
N ASP A 66 -5.46 -2.24 -4.68
CA ASP A 66 -6.54 -2.45 -5.64
C ASP A 66 -7.11 -3.88 -5.56
N VAL A 67 -6.24 -4.91 -5.47
CA VAL A 67 -6.66 -6.30 -5.32
C VAL A 67 -7.41 -6.52 -3.99
N VAL A 68 -6.90 -5.97 -2.89
CA VAL A 68 -7.57 -6.03 -1.57
C VAL A 68 -8.95 -5.35 -1.64
N CYS A 69 -9.04 -4.19 -2.28
CA CYS A 69 -10.33 -3.50 -2.48
C CYS A 69 -11.31 -4.37 -3.27
N GLN A 70 -10.88 -5.02 -4.35
CA GLN A 70 -11.71 -5.95 -5.12
C GLN A 70 -12.18 -7.13 -4.27
N LEU A 71 -11.29 -7.77 -3.51
CA LEU A 71 -11.62 -8.88 -2.61
C LEU A 71 -12.64 -8.47 -1.55
N VAL A 72 -12.49 -7.29 -0.95
CA VAL A 72 -13.47 -6.76 0.00
C VAL A 72 -14.84 -6.57 -0.66
N GLN A 73 -14.90 -6.10 -1.91
CA GLN A 73 -16.18 -5.98 -2.62
C GLN A 73 -16.82 -7.35 -2.91
N TYR A 74 -16.05 -8.33 -3.38
CA TYR A 74 -16.57 -9.68 -3.62
C TYR A 74 -17.12 -10.33 -2.35
N ASN A 75 -16.39 -10.19 -1.23
CA ASN A 75 -16.83 -10.76 0.05
C ASN A 75 -18.03 -10.03 0.64
N LYS A 76 -18.19 -8.72 0.41
CA LYS A 76 -19.41 -7.99 0.79
C LYS A 76 -20.64 -8.49 0.02
N VAL A 77 -20.49 -8.81 -1.27
CA VAL A 77 -21.57 -9.39 -2.08
C VAL A 77 -21.95 -10.78 -1.56
N GLY A 78 -20.97 -11.62 -1.20
CA GLY A 78 -21.23 -12.93 -0.59
C GLY A 78 -21.96 -12.85 0.76
N ILE A 79 -21.60 -11.91 1.63
CA ILE A 79 -22.24 -11.74 2.93
C ILE A 79 -23.72 -11.31 2.80
N CYS A 80 -24.09 -10.50 1.80
CA CYS A 80 -25.50 -10.19 1.55
C CYS A 80 -26.29 -11.38 0.98
N ALA A 81 -25.65 -12.27 0.20
CA ALA A 81 -26.29 -13.48 -0.31
C ALA A 81 -26.62 -14.46 0.83
N ASP A 82 -25.71 -14.62 1.81
CA ASP A 82 -25.90 -15.50 2.98
C ASP A 82 -26.92 -14.97 4.01
N ILE A 83 -27.36 -13.70 3.91
CA ILE A 83 -28.41 -13.11 4.77
C ILE A 83 -29.81 -13.28 4.14
N CYS A 84 -29.92 -13.45 2.83
CA CYS A 84 -31.21 -13.70 2.17
C CYS A 84 -31.63 -15.19 2.17
N GLU A 85 -30.73 -16.11 2.56
CA GLU A 85 -31.01 -17.54 2.68
C GLU A 85 -31.17 -18.04 4.13
N ARG A 86 -31.28 -17.13 5.11
CA ARG A 86 -31.57 -17.49 6.52
C ARG A 86 -32.83 -16.85 7.08
#